data_AF-A0A813DLT9-F1
#
_entry.id   AF-A0A813DLT9-F1
#
_cell.length_a   1.000
_cell.length_b   1.000
_cell.length_c   1.000
_cell.angle_alpha   90.00
_cell.angle_beta   90.00
_cell.angle_gamma   90.00
#
_symmetry.space_group_name_H-M   'P 1'
#
loop_
_entity.id
_entity.type
_entity.pdbx_description
1 polymer ?
#
loop_
_entity_poly.entity_id
_entity_poly.type
_entity_poly.pdbx_seq_one_letter_code
_entity_poly.pdbx_strand_id
1 'polypeptide(L)'
;MLSLGGSQAFSLVPSMVSNVPARTTLARLAQAEEGDPTATPLSKSGCRKDLKALCNSRPFVEYHFRKFMHEKGLKPRSPTTQFSRLPETIVQQFLALHAEGALDQFEVVSADTIAKLDDLRDKDIHALWHWGQVCGQQAFGTTRPDAIPAQVVHQFLESFQAGRFERLEMANDSLIAEAQALQRSSGGKELWNKFRDTYPGQAQTLDPKRWPAEHVRHFLAQAKV
;
A
#
# COMPACT_ATOMS: atom_id res chain seq x y z
N MET A 1 -18.48 -24.50 23.17
CA MET A 1 -18.62 -23.99 21.79
C MET A 1 -18.34 -22.49 21.83
N LEU A 2 -17.14 -22.06 21.45
CA LEU A 2 -16.75 -20.66 21.46
C LEU A 2 -17.19 -20.01 20.14
N SER A 3 -18.15 -19.11 20.23
CA SER A 3 -18.64 -18.29 19.11
C SER A 3 -17.55 -17.32 18.71
N LEU A 4 -16.97 -17.51 17.52
CA LEU A 4 -16.04 -16.54 16.91
C LEU A 4 -16.83 -15.27 16.57
N GLY A 5 -16.48 -14.18 17.25
CA GLY A 5 -17.10 -12.87 17.07
C GLY A 5 -16.96 -12.37 15.64
N GLY A 6 -18.08 -11.90 15.10
CA GLY A 6 -18.15 -11.29 13.78
C GLY A 6 -17.23 -10.09 13.68
N SER A 7 -16.39 -10.09 12.66
CA SER A 7 -15.62 -8.94 12.21
C SER A 7 -16.61 -7.83 11.83
N GLN A 8 -16.81 -6.84 12.70
CA GLN A 8 -17.57 -5.66 12.32
C GLN A 8 -16.80 -4.96 11.20
N ALA A 9 -17.40 -4.94 10.02
CA ALA A 9 -16.91 -4.18 8.89
C ALA A 9 -17.01 -2.69 9.24
N PHE A 10 -15.88 -2.08 9.59
CA PHE A 10 -15.76 -0.63 9.71
C PHE A 10 -16.06 0.01 8.35
N SER A 11 -17.31 0.45 8.17
CA SER A 11 -17.78 1.19 7.01
C SER A 11 -17.94 2.65 7.42
N LEU A 12 -16.83 3.40 7.47
CA LEU A 12 -16.85 4.85 7.72
C LEU A 12 -15.96 5.60 6.74
N VAL A 13 -16.18 5.36 5.45
CA VAL A 13 -16.10 6.42 4.43
C VAL A 13 -17.16 6.06 3.40
N PRO A 14 -18.08 6.97 2.98
CA PRO A 14 -18.91 6.72 1.82
C PRO A 14 -17.96 6.38 0.67
N SER A 15 -18.03 5.13 0.21
CA SER A 15 -17.27 4.64 -0.93
C SER A 15 -17.70 5.48 -2.12
N MET A 16 -16.95 6.55 -2.39
CA MET A 16 -17.00 7.32 -3.62
C MET A 16 -16.42 6.41 -4.70
N VAL A 17 -17.20 5.39 -5.08
CA VAL A 17 -16.94 4.56 -6.23
C VAL A 17 -17.03 5.52 -7.41
N SER A 18 -15.88 6.05 -7.79
CA SER A 18 -15.73 6.76 -9.05
C SER A 18 -16.17 5.76 -10.11
N ASN A 19 -17.33 6.01 -10.71
CA ASN A 19 -17.88 5.22 -11.81
C ASN A 19 -17.06 5.54 -13.06
N VAL A 20 -15.77 5.21 -13.01
CA VAL A 20 -14.88 5.24 -14.17
C VAL A 20 -15.19 3.96 -14.93
N PRO A 21 -15.64 4.04 -16.20
CA PRO A 21 -15.91 2.85 -16.99
C PRO A 21 -14.63 2.05 -17.17
N ALA A 22 -14.45 0.99 -16.38
CA ALA A 22 -13.30 0.08 -16.40
C ALA A 22 -13.24 -0.81 -17.65
N ARG A 23 -13.83 -0.40 -18.79
CA ARG A 23 -14.19 -1.32 -19.88
C ARG A 23 -13.47 -1.14 -21.21
N THR A 24 -12.51 -0.23 -21.37
CA THR A 24 -11.89 -0.04 -22.69
C THR A 24 -10.42 -0.48 -22.79
N THR A 25 -9.69 -0.67 -21.69
CA THR A 25 -8.23 -0.92 -21.79
C THR A 25 -7.88 -2.40 -22.00
N LEU A 26 -8.68 -3.35 -21.50
CA LEU A 26 -8.36 -4.79 -21.62
C LEU A 26 -8.64 -5.39 -23.00
N ALA A 27 -9.52 -4.80 -23.81
CA ALA A 27 -9.84 -5.31 -25.14
C ALA A 27 -8.73 -5.07 -26.17
N ARG A 28 -7.79 -4.13 -25.92
CA ARG A 28 -6.69 -3.82 -26.84
C ARG A 28 -5.49 -4.77 -26.74
N LEU A 29 -5.29 -5.42 -25.59
CA LEU A 29 -4.17 -6.36 -25.39
C LEU A 29 -4.37 -7.70 -26.11
N ALA A 30 -5.57 -8.03 -26.58
CA ALA A 30 -5.84 -9.26 -27.32
C ALA A 30 -5.65 -9.14 -28.85
N GLN A 31 -5.34 -7.94 -29.36
CA GLN A 31 -5.20 -7.68 -30.81
C GLN A 31 -3.77 -7.28 -31.23
N ALA A 32 -2.79 -7.33 -30.33
CA ALA A 32 -1.43 -6.85 -30.57
C ALA A 32 -0.41 -7.95 -30.97
N GLU A 33 -0.84 -9.13 -31.45
CA GLU A 33 0.09 -10.17 -31.91
C GLU A 33 0.61 -9.98 -33.36
N GLU A 34 0.25 -8.88 -34.04
CA GLU A 34 0.81 -8.51 -35.35
C GLU A 34 1.61 -7.20 -35.24
N GLY A 35 2.86 -7.25 -34.74
CA GLY A 35 3.67 -6.05 -34.52
C GLY A 35 5.17 -6.24 -34.75
N ASP A 36 5.69 -5.44 -35.69
CA ASP A 36 7.08 -5.01 -35.98
C ASP A 36 8.26 -5.97 -35.63
N PRO A 37 8.91 -6.59 -36.64
CA PRO A 37 10.08 -7.46 -36.42
C PRO A 37 11.35 -6.73 -35.96
N THR A 38 11.36 -5.40 -35.85
CA THR A 38 12.53 -4.63 -35.40
C THR A 38 12.54 -4.26 -33.92
N ALA A 39 11.49 -4.58 -33.16
CA ALA A 39 11.51 -4.38 -31.71
C ALA A 39 12.51 -5.35 -31.06
N THR A 40 13.64 -4.82 -30.58
CA THR A 40 14.65 -5.59 -29.85
C THR A 40 13.98 -6.32 -28.67
N PRO A 41 14.00 -7.66 -28.63
CA PRO A 41 13.34 -8.41 -27.58
C PRO A 41 13.98 -8.09 -26.23
N LEU A 42 13.17 -7.62 -25.29
CA LEU A 42 13.59 -7.38 -23.91
C LEU A 42 14.17 -8.69 -23.34
N SER A 43 15.41 -8.64 -22.85
CA SER A 43 16.07 -9.77 -22.21
C SER A 43 15.23 -10.28 -21.03
N LYS A 44 14.89 -11.57 -21.03
CA LYS A 44 14.04 -12.21 -20.02
C LYS A 44 14.53 -12.04 -18.56
N SER A 45 15.84 -11.90 -18.37
CA SER A 45 16.42 -11.66 -17.04
C SER A 45 16.45 -10.18 -16.62
N GLY A 46 16.14 -9.26 -17.53
CA GLY A 46 16.25 -7.81 -17.37
C GLY A 46 14.98 -7.11 -16.88
N CYS A 47 13.80 -7.59 -17.24
CA CYS A 47 12.55 -6.83 -17.07
C CYS A 47 12.26 -6.40 -15.62
N ARG A 48 12.63 -7.21 -14.62
CA ARG A 48 12.48 -6.86 -13.20
C ARG A 48 13.43 -5.74 -12.76
N LYS A 49 14.66 -5.72 -13.31
CA LYS A 49 15.62 -4.64 -13.05
C LYS A 49 15.14 -3.35 -13.71
N ASP A 50 14.60 -3.45 -14.91
CA ASP A 50 14.05 -2.32 -15.65
C ASP A 50 12.85 -1.72 -14.92
N LEU A 51 11.91 -2.54 -14.46
CA LEU A 51 10.78 -2.08 -13.65
C LEU A 51 11.25 -1.39 -12.36
N LYS A 52 12.22 -1.98 -11.65
CA LYS A 52 12.78 -1.36 -10.44
C LYS A 52 13.44 -0.01 -10.74
N ALA A 53 14.23 0.08 -11.81
CA ALA A 53 14.85 1.33 -12.24
C ALA A 53 13.78 2.38 -12.62
N LEU A 54 12.71 1.94 -13.26
CA LEU A 54 11.59 2.79 -13.65
C LEU A 54 10.85 3.35 -12.42
N CYS A 55 10.48 2.51 -11.45
CA CYS A 55 9.87 2.97 -10.19
C CYS A 55 10.77 3.92 -9.40
N ASN A 56 12.09 3.72 -9.43
CA ASN A 56 13.04 4.60 -8.74
C ASN A 56 13.18 5.97 -9.41
N SER A 57 13.17 6.01 -10.75
CA SER A 57 13.30 7.26 -11.51
C SER A 57 12.00 8.04 -11.59
N ARG A 58 10.85 7.37 -11.50
CA ARG A 58 9.52 7.96 -11.61
C ARG A 58 8.61 7.41 -10.50
N PRO A 59 8.50 8.10 -9.35
CA PRO A 59 7.76 7.61 -8.19
C PRO A 59 6.31 7.19 -8.51
N PHE A 60 5.61 7.93 -9.37
CA PHE A 60 4.24 7.61 -9.78
C PHE A 60 4.08 6.25 -10.48
N VAL A 61 5.14 5.72 -11.11
CA VAL A 61 5.10 4.40 -11.73
C VAL A 61 4.85 3.30 -10.69
N GLU A 62 5.33 3.49 -9.45
CA GLU A 62 5.04 2.55 -8.36
C GLU A 62 3.53 2.44 -8.10
N TYR A 63 2.82 3.56 -8.07
CA TYR A 63 1.37 3.58 -7.89
C TYR A 63 0.64 2.85 -9.03
N HIS A 64 0.99 3.14 -10.29
CA HIS A 64 0.39 2.45 -11.44
C HIS A 64 0.66 0.95 -11.43
N PHE A 65 1.87 0.56 -11.06
CA PHE A 65 2.21 -0.85 -10.99
C PHE A 65 1.38 -1.58 -9.94
N ARG A 66 1.16 -0.95 -8.78
CA ARG A 66 0.31 -1.51 -7.72
C ARG A 66 -1.16 -1.54 -8.08
N LYS A 67 -1.67 -0.48 -8.73
CA LYS A 67 -3.02 -0.45 -9.33
C LYS A 67 -3.20 -1.60 -10.31
N PHE A 68 -2.27 -1.76 -11.24
CA PHE A 68 -2.26 -2.85 -12.22
C PHE A 68 -2.25 -4.23 -11.56
N MET A 69 -1.40 -4.47 -10.55
CA MET A 69 -1.41 -5.73 -9.80
C MET A 69 -2.75 -5.98 -9.10
N HIS A 70 -3.33 -4.95 -8.48
CA HIS A 70 -4.62 -5.05 -7.82
C HIS A 70 -5.74 -5.42 -8.80
N GLU A 71 -5.78 -4.78 -9.98
CA GLU A 71 -6.73 -5.08 -11.06
C GLU A 71 -6.58 -6.51 -11.60
N LYS A 72 -5.36 -7.07 -11.54
CA LYS A 72 -5.08 -8.48 -11.89
C LYS A 72 -5.37 -9.45 -10.75
N GLY A 73 -5.91 -8.99 -9.62
CA GLY A 73 -6.18 -9.82 -8.44
C GLY A 73 -4.92 -10.25 -7.68
N LEU A 74 -3.77 -9.64 -7.97
CA LEU A 74 -2.51 -9.92 -7.30
C LEU A 74 -2.38 -9.01 -6.07
N LYS A 75 -2.26 -9.62 -4.89
CA LYS A 75 -2.05 -8.88 -3.64
C LYS A 75 -0.56 -8.74 -3.35
N PRO A 76 0.02 -7.53 -3.43
CA PRO A 76 1.39 -7.35 -3.05
C PRO A 76 1.61 -7.60 -1.55
N ARG A 77 2.43 -8.59 -1.18
CA ARG A 77 2.85 -8.86 0.22
C ARG A 77 3.66 -7.74 0.88
N SER A 78 4.46 -6.98 0.14
CA SER A 78 5.36 -5.93 0.66
C SER A 78 5.85 -4.97 -0.44
N PRO A 79 6.03 -3.67 -0.15
CA PRO A 79 6.56 -2.68 -1.09
C PRO A 79 7.91 -3.02 -1.75
N THR A 80 8.84 -3.61 -1.00
CA THR A 80 10.27 -3.63 -1.36
C THR A 80 10.78 -4.98 -1.83
N THR A 81 10.14 -6.08 -1.44
CA THR A 81 10.67 -7.44 -1.63
C THR A 81 10.05 -8.21 -2.80
N GLN A 82 9.30 -7.53 -3.67
CA GLN A 82 8.28 -8.22 -4.44
C GLN A 82 8.55 -8.43 -5.93
N PHE A 83 9.36 -7.57 -6.55
CA PHE A 83 9.64 -7.69 -7.99
C PHE A 83 10.22 -9.06 -8.36
N SER A 84 11.01 -9.67 -7.46
CA SER A 84 11.64 -10.98 -7.68
C SER A 84 10.67 -12.16 -7.69
N ARG A 85 9.49 -12.04 -7.06
CA ARG A 85 8.51 -13.12 -6.94
C ARG A 85 7.35 -13.03 -7.92
N LEU A 86 7.27 -11.94 -8.69
CA LEU A 86 6.21 -11.77 -9.67
C LEU A 86 6.48 -12.60 -10.92
N PRO A 87 5.44 -13.18 -11.54
CA PRO A 87 5.56 -13.81 -12.85
C PRO A 87 6.12 -12.80 -13.86
N GLU A 88 7.06 -13.24 -14.68
CA GLU A 88 7.74 -12.38 -15.67
C GLU A 88 6.73 -11.75 -16.64
N THR A 89 5.71 -12.51 -17.01
CA THR A 89 4.62 -12.08 -17.90
C THR A 89 3.87 -10.85 -17.36
N ILE A 90 3.66 -10.77 -16.03
CA ILE A 90 2.99 -9.62 -15.40
C ILE A 90 3.86 -8.37 -15.49
N VAL A 91 5.18 -8.53 -15.28
CA VAL A 91 6.14 -7.42 -15.38
C VAL A 91 6.23 -6.92 -16.83
N GLN A 92 6.31 -7.84 -17.80
CA GLN A 92 6.35 -7.50 -19.22
C GLN A 92 5.07 -6.79 -19.68
N GLN A 93 3.89 -7.29 -19.29
CA GLN A 93 2.61 -6.64 -19.60
C GLN A 93 2.56 -5.20 -19.08
N PHE A 94 3.01 -4.96 -17.85
CA PHE A 94 3.05 -3.61 -17.30
C PHE A 94 4.05 -2.71 -18.03
N LEU A 95 5.25 -3.22 -18.34
CA LEU A 95 6.25 -2.44 -19.08
C LEU A 95 5.79 -2.09 -20.50
N ALA A 96 5.07 -2.99 -21.17
CA ALA A 96 4.43 -2.72 -22.46
C ALA A 96 3.41 -1.59 -22.35
N LEU A 97 2.49 -1.66 -21.37
CA LEU A 97 1.52 -0.59 -21.10
C LEU A 97 2.19 0.77 -20.82
N HIS A 98 3.29 0.77 -20.07
CA HIS A 98 4.07 1.98 -19.83
C HIS A 98 4.73 2.52 -21.11
N ALA A 99 5.33 1.64 -21.93
CA ALA A 99 5.98 2.03 -23.18
C ALA A 99 4.99 2.61 -24.20
N GLU A 100 3.77 2.09 -24.23
CA GLU A 100 2.65 2.60 -25.03
C GLU A 100 2.09 3.95 -24.53
N GLY A 101 2.53 4.42 -23.35
CA GLY A 101 1.99 5.63 -22.74
C GLY A 101 0.55 5.45 -22.23
N ALA A 102 0.11 4.22 -21.98
CA ALA A 102 -1.26 3.90 -21.56
C ALA A 102 -1.52 4.13 -20.06
N LEU A 103 -0.55 4.67 -19.31
CA LEU A 103 -0.73 4.99 -17.90
C LEU A 103 -1.45 6.34 -17.74
N ASP A 104 -2.50 6.36 -16.90
CA ASP A 104 -3.21 7.59 -16.58
C ASP A 104 -2.24 8.65 -16.03
N GLN A 105 -2.25 9.86 -16.57
CA GLN A 105 -1.52 10.96 -15.95
C GLN A 105 -2.36 11.52 -14.81
N PHE A 106 -1.71 11.81 -13.69
CA PHE A 106 -2.34 12.51 -12.57
C PHE A 106 -1.44 13.63 -12.07
N GLU A 107 -2.07 14.63 -11.47
CA GLU A 107 -1.37 15.71 -10.79
C GLU A 107 -0.66 15.16 -9.55
N VAL A 108 0.63 15.43 -9.44
CA VAL A 108 1.43 15.11 -8.26
C VAL A 108 1.35 16.29 -7.29
N VAL A 109 1.28 15.96 -6.01
CA VAL A 109 1.20 16.95 -4.93
C VAL A 109 2.44 17.85 -4.87
N SER A 110 2.27 19.12 -4.50
CA SER A 110 3.38 20.06 -4.34
C SER A 110 4.31 19.70 -3.17
N ALA A 111 5.59 20.11 -3.26
CA ALA A 111 6.58 19.89 -2.20
C ALA A 111 6.14 20.47 -0.84
N ASP A 112 5.50 21.64 -0.83
CA ASP A 112 4.98 22.25 0.40
C ASP A 112 3.89 21.40 1.06
N THR A 113 3.03 20.77 0.27
CA THR A 113 1.96 19.91 0.80
C THR A 113 2.52 18.59 1.30
N ILE A 114 3.55 18.05 0.65
CA ILE A 114 4.31 16.89 1.17
C ILE A 114 4.92 17.23 2.52
N ALA A 115 5.61 18.36 2.64
CA ALA A 115 6.23 18.79 3.89
C ALA A 115 5.20 18.95 5.02
N LYS A 116 4.01 19.50 4.71
CA LYS A 116 2.89 19.59 5.67
C LYS A 116 2.41 18.21 6.14
N LEU A 117 2.26 17.26 5.21
CA LEU A 117 1.84 15.90 5.55
C LEU A 117 2.90 15.19 6.39
N ASP A 118 4.17 15.33 6.05
CA ASP A 118 5.26 14.68 6.79
C ASP A 118 5.38 15.26 8.21
N ASP A 119 5.32 16.58 8.36
CA ASP A 119 5.28 17.25 9.68
C ASP A 119 4.10 16.76 10.53
N LEU A 120 2.92 16.62 9.92
CA LEU A 120 1.74 16.08 10.59
C LEU A 120 1.94 14.63 11.04
N ARG A 121 2.51 13.76 10.19
CA ARG A 121 2.78 12.35 10.49
C ARG A 121 3.84 12.15 11.57
N ASP A 122 4.79 13.07 11.68
CA ASP A 122 5.85 13.03 12.68
C ASP A 122 5.35 13.50 14.05
N LYS A 123 4.48 14.50 14.08
CA LYS A 123 3.91 15.06 15.31
C LYS A 123 2.70 14.31 15.84
N ASP A 124 1.90 13.73 14.96
CA ASP A 124 0.64 13.06 15.31
C ASP A 124 0.64 11.59 14.85
N ILE A 125 0.69 10.70 15.83
CA ILE A 125 0.71 9.26 15.63
C ILE A 125 -0.61 8.72 15.04
N HIS A 126 -1.74 9.40 15.27
CA HIS A 126 -3.02 9.07 14.65
C HIS A 126 -3.00 9.44 13.17
N ALA A 127 -2.42 10.59 12.82
CA ALA A 127 -2.26 10.98 11.42
C ALA A 127 -1.42 9.96 10.65
N LEU A 128 -0.31 9.49 11.23
CA LEU A 128 0.50 8.44 10.64
C LEU A 128 -0.31 7.17 10.36
N TRP A 129 -1.15 6.75 11.31
CA TRP A 129 -1.93 5.52 11.17
C TRP A 129 -3.06 5.65 10.15
N HIS A 130 -3.85 6.72 10.21
CA HIS A 130 -4.91 6.97 9.24
C HIS A 130 -4.37 7.22 7.83
N TRP A 131 -3.20 7.85 7.70
CA TRP A 131 -2.52 7.97 6.41
C TRP A 131 -2.24 6.59 5.82
N GLY A 132 -1.73 5.68 6.63
CA GLY A 132 -1.50 4.30 6.24
C GLY A 132 -2.77 3.59 5.74
N GLN A 133 -3.89 3.78 6.43
CA GLN A 133 -5.18 3.25 6.00
C GLN A 133 -5.64 3.82 4.67
N VAL A 134 -5.59 5.14 4.50
CA VAL A 134 -5.95 5.81 3.25
C VAL A 134 -5.08 5.31 2.10
N CYS A 135 -3.77 5.17 2.31
CA CYS A 135 -2.88 4.60 1.31
C CYS A 135 -3.22 3.15 0.96
N GLY A 136 -3.59 2.32 1.96
CA GLY A 136 -4.02 0.95 1.74
C GLY A 136 -5.29 0.84 0.90
N GLN A 137 -6.25 1.73 1.14
CA GLN A 137 -7.57 1.72 0.49
C GLN A 137 -7.59 2.43 -0.87
N GLN A 138 -6.96 3.59 -0.96
CA GLN A 138 -7.08 4.50 -2.11
C GLN A 138 -5.80 4.58 -2.96
N ALA A 139 -4.64 4.21 -2.39
CA ALA A 139 -3.34 4.30 -3.07
C ALA A 139 -2.65 2.94 -3.31
N PHE A 140 -3.41 1.84 -3.22
CA PHE A 140 -2.91 0.47 -3.43
C PHE A 140 -1.67 0.13 -2.57
N GLY A 141 -1.62 0.69 -1.36
CA GLY A 141 -0.53 0.54 -0.41
C GLY A 141 0.71 1.40 -0.69
N THR A 142 0.64 2.32 -1.65
CA THR A 142 1.71 3.30 -1.91
C THR A 142 1.62 4.41 -0.86
N THR A 143 2.63 4.52 0.01
CA THR A 143 2.62 5.47 1.14
C THR A 143 3.33 6.79 0.85
N ARG A 144 4.07 6.84 -0.25
CA ARG A 144 4.85 7.99 -0.69
C ARG A 144 3.91 9.03 -1.30
N PRO A 145 3.78 10.23 -0.71
CA PRO A 145 2.82 11.22 -1.21
C PRO A 145 3.20 11.75 -2.61
N ASP A 146 4.49 11.79 -2.95
CA ASP A 146 5.00 12.17 -4.28
C ASP A 146 4.77 11.10 -5.36
N ALA A 147 4.33 9.90 -4.97
CA ALA A 147 4.10 8.77 -5.86
C ALA A 147 2.62 8.52 -6.16
N ILE A 148 1.70 9.29 -5.60
CA ILE A 148 0.26 9.03 -5.67
C ILE A 148 -0.49 10.29 -6.13
N PRO A 149 -1.76 10.18 -6.57
CA PRO A 149 -2.55 11.33 -6.99
C PRO A 149 -2.69 12.39 -5.89
N ALA A 150 -2.46 13.66 -6.23
CA ALA A 150 -2.56 14.79 -5.30
C ALA A 150 -3.92 14.84 -4.58
N GLN A 151 -4.99 14.45 -5.29
CA GLN A 151 -6.33 14.33 -4.74
C GLN A 151 -6.38 13.47 -3.46
N VAL A 152 -5.68 12.33 -3.42
CA VAL A 152 -5.67 11.44 -2.24
C VAL A 152 -5.04 12.14 -1.04
N VAL A 153 -3.92 12.86 -1.27
CA VAL A 153 -3.22 13.62 -0.22
C VAL A 153 -4.09 14.76 0.30
N HIS A 154 -4.70 15.55 -0.60
CA HIS A 154 -5.56 16.67 -0.23
C HIS A 154 -6.80 16.20 0.54
N GLN A 155 -7.47 15.14 0.08
CA GLN A 155 -8.64 14.58 0.76
C GLN A 155 -8.31 14.07 2.16
N PHE A 156 -7.14 13.45 2.34
CA PHE A 156 -6.67 13.04 3.66
C PHE A 156 -6.45 14.24 4.58
N LEU A 157 -5.67 15.23 4.14
CA LEU A 157 -5.37 16.42 4.94
C LEU A 157 -6.65 17.18 5.34
N GLU A 158 -7.57 17.37 4.39
CA GLU A 158 -8.86 18.01 4.63
C GLU A 158 -9.69 17.21 5.66
N SER A 159 -9.82 15.90 5.46
CA SER A 159 -10.61 15.04 6.35
C SER A 159 -10.01 14.95 7.75
N PHE A 160 -8.68 14.99 7.86
CA PHE A 160 -7.97 14.99 9.13
C PHE A 160 -8.16 16.29 9.88
N GLN A 161 -7.99 17.43 9.20
CA GLN A 161 -8.23 18.75 9.79
C GLN A 161 -9.69 18.95 10.21
N ALA A 162 -10.63 18.37 9.46
CA ALA A 162 -12.05 18.37 9.80
C ALA A 162 -12.44 17.41 10.94
N GLY A 163 -11.49 16.66 11.51
CA GLY A 163 -11.75 15.71 12.61
C GLY A 163 -12.61 14.52 12.20
N ARG A 164 -12.60 14.13 10.92
CA ARG A 164 -13.41 13.01 10.41
C ARG A 164 -12.85 11.64 10.78
N PHE A 165 -11.61 11.57 11.24
CA PHE A 165 -11.00 10.32 11.71
C PHE A 165 -11.24 10.14 13.21
N GLU A 166 -11.56 8.91 13.60
CA GLU A 166 -11.74 8.54 15.00
C GLU A 166 -10.41 8.62 15.77
N ARG A 167 -10.46 9.02 17.05
CA ARG A 167 -9.28 8.92 17.90
C ARG A 167 -9.09 7.48 18.34
N LEU A 168 -7.92 6.94 18.01
CA LEU A 168 -7.54 5.58 18.37
C LEU A 168 -6.97 5.55 19.78
N GLU A 169 -7.25 4.51 20.55
CA GLU A 169 -6.49 4.25 21.78
C GLU A 169 -5.11 3.73 21.36
N MET A 170 -4.03 4.46 21.66
CA MET A 170 -2.67 4.00 21.38
C MET A 170 -2.20 3.00 22.44
N ALA A 171 -1.32 2.07 22.07
CA ALA A 171 -0.76 1.13 23.02
C ALA A 171 -0.06 1.85 24.18
N ASN A 172 -0.41 1.49 25.42
CA ASN A 172 0.25 2.00 26.61
C ASN A 172 1.58 1.27 26.88
N ASP A 173 2.38 1.79 27.81
CA ASP A 173 3.72 1.24 28.11
C ASP A 173 3.70 -0.23 28.52
N SER A 174 2.64 -0.69 29.21
CA SER A 174 2.49 -2.10 29.59
C SER A 174 2.31 -3.00 28.37
N LEU A 175 1.42 -2.63 27.44
CA LEU A 175 1.18 -3.38 26.20
C LEU A 175 2.43 -3.38 25.31
N ILE A 176 3.11 -2.24 25.23
CA ILE A 176 4.37 -2.09 24.47
C ILE A 176 5.43 -3.02 25.07
N ALA A 177 5.61 -3.03 26.40
CA ALA A 177 6.59 -3.88 27.06
C ALA A 177 6.32 -5.38 26.84
N GLU A 178 5.05 -5.82 26.94
CA GLU A 178 4.67 -7.21 26.68
C GLU A 178 4.94 -7.60 25.21
N ALA A 179 4.55 -6.74 24.26
CA ALA A 179 4.78 -6.98 22.83
C ALA A 179 6.27 -7.02 22.49
N GLN A 180 7.07 -6.11 23.05
CA GLN A 180 8.52 -6.10 22.85
C GLN A 180 9.21 -7.30 23.50
N ALA A 181 8.76 -7.74 24.68
CA ALA A 181 9.28 -8.95 25.32
C ALA A 181 9.03 -10.18 24.42
N LEU A 182 7.82 -10.30 23.88
CA LEU A 182 7.47 -11.34 22.92
C LEU A 182 8.32 -11.24 21.64
N GLN A 183 8.51 -10.04 21.08
CA GLN A 183 9.36 -9.84 19.89
C GLN A 183 10.83 -10.27 20.09
N ARG A 184 11.34 -10.20 21.33
CA ARG A 184 12.70 -10.64 21.70
C ARG A 184 12.81 -12.15 21.93
N SER A 185 11.68 -12.86 22.09
CA SER A 185 11.65 -14.31 22.24
C SER A 185 11.92 -15.02 20.91
N SER A 186 12.26 -16.31 20.97
CA SER A 186 12.49 -17.14 19.77
C SER A 186 11.24 -17.20 18.88
N GLY A 187 11.35 -16.77 17.62
CA GLY A 187 10.22 -16.74 16.66
C GLY A 187 9.27 -15.54 16.81
N GLY A 188 9.40 -14.73 17.87
CA GLY A 188 8.49 -13.60 18.13
C GLY A 188 8.55 -12.50 17.08
N LYS A 189 9.73 -12.25 16.50
CA LYS A 189 9.93 -11.26 15.43
C LYS A 189 9.24 -11.70 14.13
N GLU A 190 9.31 -12.98 13.80
CA GLU A 190 8.66 -13.57 12.64
C GLU A 190 7.14 -13.52 12.80
N LEU A 191 6.62 -13.83 13.99
CA LEU A 191 5.20 -13.69 14.34
C LEU A 191 4.74 -12.24 14.18
N TRP A 192 5.50 -11.26 14.71
CA TRP A 192 5.16 -9.85 14.56
C TRP A 192 5.14 -9.39 13.10
N ASN A 193 6.13 -9.81 12.31
CA ASN A 193 6.16 -9.50 10.88
C ASN A 193 4.94 -10.09 10.16
N LYS A 194 4.59 -11.35 10.44
CA LYS A 194 3.40 -12.01 9.86
C LYS A 194 2.11 -11.32 10.29
N PHE A 195 2.02 -10.91 11.55
CA PHE A 195 0.89 -10.15 12.07
C PHE A 195 0.74 -8.82 11.33
N ARG A 196 1.81 -8.05 11.19
CA ARG A 196 1.79 -6.78 10.44
C ARG A 196 1.36 -6.98 8.99
N ASP A 197 1.79 -8.06 8.35
CA ASP A 197 1.42 -8.35 6.95
C ASP A 197 -0.10 -8.57 6.77
N THR A 198 -0.85 -8.82 7.85
CA THR A 198 -2.33 -8.89 7.81
C THR A 198 -3.01 -7.53 7.77
N TYR A 199 -2.30 -6.44 8.07
CA TYR A 199 -2.81 -5.06 8.08
C TYR A 199 -2.10 -4.21 7.01
N PRO A 200 -2.36 -4.47 5.71
CA PRO A 200 -1.71 -3.75 4.63
C PRO A 200 -2.03 -2.26 4.69
N GLY A 201 -0.98 -1.43 4.56
CA GLY A 201 -1.05 0.02 4.62
C GLY A 201 -0.87 0.62 6.02
N GLN A 202 -1.19 -0.09 7.10
CA GLN A 202 -1.46 0.55 8.40
C GLN A 202 -0.23 0.88 9.26
N ALA A 203 0.94 0.30 8.98
CA ALA A 203 2.18 0.70 9.66
C ALA A 203 3.42 0.14 8.95
N GLN A 204 4.27 1.00 8.40
CA GLN A 204 5.64 0.63 8.01
C GLN A 204 6.57 0.45 9.22
N THR A 205 6.10 0.82 10.41
CA THR A 205 6.89 0.76 11.64
C THR A 205 6.89 -0.64 12.25
N LEU A 206 8.08 -1.05 12.71
CA LEU A 206 8.29 -2.24 13.51
C LEU A 206 7.97 -2.01 15.01
N ASP A 207 7.86 -0.76 15.43
CA ASP A 207 7.70 -0.35 16.83
C ASP A 207 6.24 -0.46 17.28
N PRO A 208 5.91 -1.34 18.26
CA PRO A 208 4.57 -1.47 18.83
C PRO A 208 3.99 -0.18 19.42
N LYS A 209 4.84 0.78 19.84
CA LYS A 209 4.37 2.08 20.37
C LYS A 209 3.56 2.88 19.35
N ARG A 210 3.78 2.62 18.07
CA ARG A 210 3.10 3.28 16.95
C ARG A 210 1.85 2.54 16.47
N TRP A 211 1.38 1.55 17.23
CA TRP A 211 0.19 0.78 16.91
C TRP A 211 -0.95 1.09 17.88
N PRO A 212 -2.21 1.05 17.41
CA PRO A 212 -3.37 1.09 18.29
C PRO A 212 -3.35 -0.06 19.30
N ALA A 213 -3.78 0.22 20.53
CA ALA A 213 -3.81 -0.72 21.65
C ALA A 213 -4.57 -2.01 21.28
N GLU A 214 -5.69 -1.90 20.56
CA GLU A 214 -6.46 -3.05 20.07
C GLU A 214 -5.62 -3.99 19.21
N HIS A 215 -4.81 -3.45 18.30
CA HIS A 215 -3.98 -4.26 17.40
C HIS A 215 -2.86 -4.97 18.19
N VAL A 216 -2.25 -4.27 19.15
CA VAL A 216 -1.23 -4.87 20.01
C VAL A 216 -1.82 -5.97 20.89
N ARG A 217 -3.02 -5.76 21.46
CA ARG A 217 -3.77 -6.79 22.20
C ARG A 217 -4.07 -8.00 21.32
N HIS A 218 -4.49 -7.77 20.07
CA HIS A 218 -4.77 -8.86 19.12
C HIS A 218 -3.53 -9.68 18.80
N PHE A 219 -2.38 -9.02 18.56
CA PHE A 219 -1.10 -9.70 18.39
C PHE A 219 -0.72 -10.56 19.60
N LEU A 220 -0.81 -9.99 20.81
CA LEU A 220 -0.49 -10.70 22.05
C LEU A 220 -1.41 -11.90 22.29
N ALA A 221 -2.69 -11.80 21.91
CA ALA A 221 -3.64 -12.89 21.99
C ALA A 221 -3.30 -14.03 21.01
N GLN A 222 -2.92 -13.70 19.76
CA GLN A 222 -2.54 -14.71 18.76
C GLN A 222 -1.28 -15.51 19.16
N ALA A 223 -0.36 -14.89 19.89
CA ALA A 223 0.89 -15.54 20.30
C ALA A 223 0.76 -16.47 21.53
N LYS A 224 -0.38 -16.43 22.22
CA LYS A 224 -0.67 -17.30 23.38
C LYS A 224 -1.35 -18.62 22.99
N VAL A 225 -1.62 -18.81 21.69
CA VAL A 225 -2.21 -20.03 21.09
C VAL A 225 -1.10 -20.95 20.63
#